data_AF-A0A2M9ZW34-F1
#
_entry.id   AF-A0A2M9ZW34-F1
#
_cell.length_a   1.000
_cell.length_b   1.000
_cell.length_c   1.000
_cell.angle_alpha   90.00
_cell.angle_beta   90.00
_cell.angle_gamma   90.00
#
_symmetry.space_group_name_H-M   'P 1'
#
loop_
_entity.id
_entity.type
_entity.pdbx_description
1 polymer ?
#
loop_
_entity_poly.entity_id
_entity_poly.type
_entity_poly.pdbx_seq_one_letter_code
_entity_poly.pdbx_strand_id
1 'polypeptide(L)'
;MKRFQFRLEPVLRLKKIKEDQKLKELSELVAEVNQRKSEIDSNETRIRSLSSTELSGSTDLREYSYLQTYMRQLLTRNTELETEIRSFDEPVEKKRTEVSEARKEKKVLELLKENRFKEYMRSYRKAEKIQAEEQFLADLYRKTREETYGDDRSKRDPKVFTYDTGGVERTGTEDAGLSELRKLYERYKK
;
A
#
# COMPACT_ATOMS: atom_id res chain seq x y z
N MET A 1 4.34 -21.22 -6.19
CA MET A 1 3.60 -20.07 -6.76
C MET A 1 4.31 -18.77 -6.43
N LYS A 2 4.53 -17.88 -7.40
CA LYS A 2 5.18 -16.58 -7.15
C LYS A 2 4.20 -15.66 -6.43
N ARG A 3 4.56 -15.14 -5.25
CA ARG A 3 3.75 -14.15 -4.53
C ARG A 3 3.70 -12.85 -5.33
N PHE A 4 2.60 -12.10 -5.23
CA PHE A 4 2.50 -10.78 -5.86
C PHE A 4 3.57 -9.85 -5.29
N GLN A 5 4.36 -9.26 -6.18
CA GLN A 5 5.41 -8.29 -5.83
C GLN A 5 5.12 -6.97 -6.55
N PHE A 6 4.86 -5.93 -5.77
CA PHE A 6 4.66 -4.59 -6.31
C PHE A 6 6.02 -3.90 -6.50
N ARG A 7 6.37 -3.59 -7.75
CA ARG A 7 7.69 -3.00 -8.09
C ARG A 7 7.94 -1.65 -7.39
N LEU A 8 6.88 -0.88 -7.15
CA LEU A 8 6.97 0.43 -6.51
C LEU A 8 6.75 0.37 -4.98
N GLU A 9 6.81 -0.82 -4.37
CA GLU A 9 6.70 -0.96 -2.91
C GLU A 9 7.72 -0.13 -2.14
N PRO A 10 9.01 -0.04 -2.54
CA PRO A 10 9.98 0.81 -1.85
C PRO A 10 9.60 2.29 -1.91
N VAL A 11 9.10 2.76 -3.06
CA VAL A 11 8.65 4.15 -3.25
C VAL A 11 7.42 4.45 -2.39
N LEU A 12 6.47 3.52 -2.31
CA LEU A 12 5.31 3.64 -1.45
C LEU A 12 5.72 3.75 0.03
N ARG A 13 6.70 2.97 0.48
CA ARG A 13 7.23 3.06 1.86
C ARG A 13 7.89 4.42 2.12
N LEU A 14 8.70 4.92 1.20
CA LEU A 14 9.31 6.24 1.32
C LEU A 14 8.25 7.35 1.40
N LYS A 15 7.18 7.26 0.60
CA LYS A 15 6.08 8.23 0.65
C LYS A 15 5.29 8.16 1.96
N LYS A 16 5.12 6.98 2.56
CA LYS A 16 4.54 6.82 3.91
C LYS A 16 5.39 7.50 4.98
N ILE A 17 6.70 7.25 4.97
CA ILE A 17 7.63 7.88 5.92
C ILE A 17 7.59 9.41 5.78
N LYS A 18 7.54 9.93 4.56
CA LYS A 18 7.43 11.39 4.31
C LYS A 18 6.10 11.97 4.79
N GLU A 19 4.99 11.25 4.63
CA GLU A 19 3.70 11.68 5.18
C GLU A 19 3.77 11.73 6.71
N ASP A 20 4.30 10.68 7.35
CA ASP A 20 4.40 10.59 8.81
C ASP A 20 5.30 11.69 9.39
N GLN A 21 6.40 12.01 8.71
CA GLN A 21 7.28 13.14 9.06
C GLN A 21 6.53 14.48 9.03
N LYS A 22 5.84 14.78 7.92
CA LYS A 22 5.06 16.02 7.80
C LYS A 22 3.91 16.09 8.80
N LEU A 23 3.27 14.96 9.09
CA LEU A 23 2.22 14.88 10.10
C LEU A 23 2.77 15.16 11.50
N LYS A 24 3.97 14.66 11.80
CA LYS A 24 4.67 14.94 13.07
C LYS A 24 4.97 16.43 13.21
N GLU A 25 5.53 17.05 12.18
CA GLU A 25 5.80 18.50 12.18
C GLU A 25 4.51 19.32 12.40
N LEU A 26 3.41 18.95 11.74
CA LEU A 26 2.11 19.59 11.97
C LEU A 26 1.63 19.38 13.42
N SER A 27 1.82 18.18 13.99
CA SER A 27 1.40 17.88 15.35
C SER A 27 2.17 18.69 16.40
N GLU A 28 3.46 18.95 16.16
CA GLU A 28 4.29 19.78 17.04
C GLU A 28 3.79 21.23 17.06
N LEU A 29 3.52 21.81 15.88
CA LEU A 29 2.94 23.16 15.79
C LEU A 29 1.57 23.27 16.47
N VAL A 30 0.72 22.27 16.26
CA VAL A 30 -0.62 22.26 16.89
C VAL A 30 -0.51 22.10 18.41
N ALA A 31 0.45 21.29 18.90
CA ALA A 31 0.71 21.15 20.32
C ALA A 31 1.14 22.49 20.94
N GLU A 32 2.03 23.22 20.27
CA GLU A 32 2.46 24.56 20.69
C GLU A 32 1.32 25.57 20.76
N VAL A 33 0.40 25.56 19.78
CA VAL A 33 -0.79 26.41 19.79
C VAL A 33 -1.72 26.02 20.94
N ASN A 34 -1.93 24.72 21.15
CA ASN A 34 -2.79 24.22 22.22
C ASN A 34 -2.24 24.54 23.61
N GLN A 35 -0.91 24.48 23.79
CA GLN A 35 -0.26 24.88 25.04
C GLN A 35 -0.56 26.34 25.36
N ARG A 36 -0.39 27.24 24.39
CA ARG A 36 -0.68 28.67 24.55
C ARG A 36 -2.16 28.94 24.83
N LYS A 37 -3.07 28.22 24.17
CA LYS A 37 -4.51 28.29 24.49
C LYS A 37 -4.82 27.83 25.90
N SER A 38 -4.21 26.74 26.35
CA SER A 38 -4.35 26.27 27.73
C SER A 38 -3.80 27.27 28.75
N GLU A 39 -2.74 28.02 28.40
CA GLU A 39 -2.23 29.10 29.25
C GLU A 39 -3.25 30.26 29.34
N ILE A 40 -3.86 30.66 28.23
CA ILE A 40 -4.94 31.67 28.22
C ILE A 40 -6.10 31.23 29.11
N ASP A 41 -6.59 30.00 28.94
CA ASP A 41 -7.67 29.44 29.76
C ASP A 41 -7.30 29.43 31.26
N SER A 42 -6.05 29.09 31.58
CA SER A 42 -5.56 29.11 32.96
C SER A 42 -5.49 30.52 33.55
N ASN A 43 -5.13 31.52 32.73
CA ASN A 43 -5.10 32.92 33.16
C ASN A 43 -6.54 33.45 33.35
N GLU A 44 -7.45 33.11 32.45
CA GLU A 44 -8.87 33.48 32.58
C GLU A 44 -9.51 32.88 33.82
N THR A 45 -9.25 31.62 34.14
CA THR A 45 -9.77 31.00 35.36
C THR A 45 -9.23 31.69 36.61
N ARG A 46 -7.95 32.08 36.63
CA ARG A 46 -7.36 32.88 37.72
C ARG A 46 -7.99 34.27 37.83
N ILE A 47 -8.23 34.96 36.71
CA ILE A 47 -8.91 36.26 36.72
C ILE A 47 -10.32 36.12 37.29
N ARG A 48 -11.07 35.10 36.87
CA ARG A 48 -12.42 34.83 37.40
C ARG A 48 -12.40 34.54 38.90
N SER A 49 -11.48 33.71 39.38
CA SER A 49 -11.38 33.40 40.82
C SER A 49 -11.04 34.64 41.66
N LEU A 50 -10.12 35.48 41.16
CA LEU A 50 -9.76 36.72 41.84
C LEU A 50 -10.91 37.73 41.84
N SER A 51 -11.67 37.79 40.75
CA SER A 51 -12.83 38.69 40.62
C SER A 51 -14.02 38.24 41.48
N SER A 52 -14.16 36.94 41.74
CA SER A 52 -15.22 36.37 42.59
C SER A 52 -14.89 36.38 44.08
N THR A 53 -13.67 36.75 44.46
CA THR A 53 -13.28 36.81 45.87
C THR A 53 -13.90 38.06 46.49
N GLU A 54 -14.92 37.89 47.34
CA GLU A 54 -15.52 39.01 48.08
C GLU A 54 -14.47 39.62 49.02
N LEU A 55 -14.09 40.87 48.77
CA LEU A 55 -13.26 41.64 49.70
C LEU A 55 -14.11 41.95 50.93
N SER A 56 -13.83 41.27 52.05
CA SER A 56 -14.43 41.61 53.33
C SER A 56 -14.01 43.03 53.73
N GLY A 57 -14.86 43.74 54.48
CA GLY A 57 -14.70 45.18 54.75
C GLY A 57 -13.42 45.63 55.48
N SER A 58 -12.50 44.71 55.81
CA SER A 58 -11.18 44.99 56.38
C SER A 58 -10.02 44.85 55.39
N THR A 59 -10.28 44.62 54.10
CA THR A 59 -9.21 44.41 53.12
C THR A 59 -8.44 45.71 52.88
N ASP A 60 -7.12 45.67 53.01
CA ASP A 60 -6.26 46.84 52.87
C ASP A 60 -6.31 47.35 51.42
N LEU A 61 -6.50 48.66 51.22
CA LEU A 61 -6.57 49.31 49.89
C LEU A 61 -5.36 48.94 49.02
N ARG A 62 -4.23 48.67 49.69
CA ARG A 62 -2.99 48.23 49.07
C ARG A 62 -3.12 46.83 48.44
N GLU A 63 -3.75 45.88 49.10
CA GLU A 63 -3.99 44.52 48.59
C GLU A 63 -4.87 44.54 47.34
N TYR A 64 -5.91 45.37 47.35
CA TYR A 64 -6.77 45.58 46.17
C TYR A 64 -5.98 46.10 44.96
N SER A 65 -5.10 47.08 45.17
CA SER A 65 -4.24 47.62 44.12
C SER A 65 -3.28 46.56 43.53
N TYR A 66 -2.71 45.71 44.38
CA TYR A 66 -1.87 44.58 43.94
C TYR A 66 -2.66 43.58 43.09
N LEU A 67 -3.86 43.18 43.53
CA LEU A 67 -4.74 42.27 42.79
C LEU A 67 -5.14 42.85 41.43
N GLN A 68 -5.49 44.14 41.39
CA GLN A 68 -5.85 44.82 40.15
C GLN A 68 -4.68 44.89 39.17
N THR A 69 -3.47 45.17 39.67
CA THR A 69 -2.24 45.18 38.85
C THR A 69 -1.93 43.80 38.30
N TYR A 70 -2.05 42.75 39.13
CA TYR A 70 -1.84 41.37 38.72
C TYR A 70 -2.86 40.93 37.65
N MET A 71 -4.15 41.26 37.82
CA MET A 71 -5.16 40.97 36.81
C MET A 71 -4.87 41.67 35.47
N ARG A 72 -4.40 42.93 35.50
CA ARG A 72 -3.97 43.63 34.28
C ARG A 72 -2.79 42.93 33.60
N GLN A 73 -1.80 42.46 34.38
CA GLN A 73 -0.67 41.71 33.82
C GLN A 73 -1.12 40.41 33.14
N LEU A 74 -2.05 39.66 33.75
CA LEU A 74 -2.62 38.46 33.15
C LEU A 74 -3.38 38.75 31.85
N LEU A 75 -4.15 39.85 31.81
CA LEU A 75 -4.84 40.29 30.60
C LEU A 75 -3.86 40.66 29.49
N THR A 76 -2.82 41.45 29.80
CA THR A 76 -1.76 41.77 28.83
C THR A 76 -1.10 40.49 28.32
N ARG A 77 -0.78 39.54 29.20
CA ARG A 77 -0.19 38.27 28.79
C ARG A 77 -1.12 37.47 27.87
N ASN A 78 -2.43 37.47 28.12
CA ASN A 78 -3.39 36.85 27.21
C ASN A 78 -3.40 37.51 25.84
N THR A 79 -3.35 38.85 25.77
CA THR A 79 -3.28 39.54 24.48
C THR A 79 -1.99 39.20 23.70
N GLU A 80 -0.86 39.08 24.39
CA GLU A 80 0.40 38.63 23.79
C GLU A 80 0.27 37.20 23.26
N LEU A 81 -0.23 36.27 24.08
CA LEU A 81 -0.45 34.87 23.68
C LEU A 81 -1.40 34.75 22.49
N GLU A 82 -2.45 35.57 22.41
CA GLU A 82 -3.34 35.61 21.24
C GLU A 82 -2.60 36.08 19.98
N THR A 83 -1.74 37.11 20.10
CA THR A 83 -0.93 37.55 18.96
C THR A 83 0.08 36.50 18.53
N GLU A 84 0.70 35.79 19.48
CA GLU A 84 1.57 34.65 19.20
C GLU A 84 0.79 33.55 18.47
N ILE A 85 -0.40 33.17 18.94
CA ILE A 85 -1.24 32.15 18.28
C ILE A 85 -1.57 32.54 16.84
N ARG A 86 -1.92 33.81 16.59
CA ARG A 86 -2.20 34.29 15.21
C ARG A 86 -0.97 34.19 14.30
N SER A 87 0.24 34.35 14.85
CA SER A 87 1.47 34.15 14.08
C SER A 87 1.67 32.69 13.64
N PHE A 88 1.02 31.73 14.31
CA PHE A 88 1.04 30.32 13.93
C PHE A 88 0.00 29.94 12.87
N ASP A 89 -0.97 30.79 12.53
CA ASP A 89 -2.02 30.44 11.57
C ASP A 89 -1.43 30.12 10.18
N GLU A 90 -0.55 30.98 9.67
CA GLU A 90 0.10 30.78 8.37
C GLU A 90 0.99 29.52 8.32
N PRO A 91 1.93 29.27 9.26
CA PRO A 91 2.74 28.05 9.23
C PRO A 91 1.92 26.78 9.43
N VAL A 92 0.87 26.80 10.26
CA VAL A 92 -0.04 25.65 10.43
C VAL A 92 -0.78 25.35 9.12
N GLU A 93 -1.32 26.36 8.45
CA GLU A 93 -1.99 26.16 7.16
C GLU A 93 -1.03 25.67 6.08
N LYS A 94 0.18 26.22 6.00
CA LYS A 94 1.24 25.71 5.11
C LYS A 94 1.50 24.22 5.38
N LYS A 95 1.72 23.81 6.64
CA LYS A 95 1.95 22.41 6.98
C LYS A 95 0.75 21.51 6.71
N ARG A 96 -0.48 21.99 6.89
CA ARG A 96 -1.71 21.27 6.49
C ARG A 96 -1.73 21.00 4.99
N THR A 97 -1.38 21.98 4.17
CA THR A 97 -1.31 21.79 2.71
C THR A 97 -0.22 20.78 2.33
N GLU A 98 0.97 20.86 2.94
CA GLU A 98 2.06 19.91 2.69
C GLU A 98 1.70 18.46 3.04
N VAL A 99 0.97 18.24 4.14
CA VAL A 99 0.45 16.93 4.55
C VAL A 99 -0.61 16.43 3.56
N SER A 100 -1.52 17.32 3.13
CA SER A 100 -2.55 16.98 2.14
C SER A 100 -1.94 16.54 0.81
N GLU A 101 -0.90 17.24 0.34
CA GLU A 101 -0.16 16.86 -0.86
C GLU A 101 0.53 15.50 -0.70
N ALA A 102 1.25 15.28 0.40
CA ALA A 102 1.90 14.00 0.67
C ALA A 102 0.90 12.83 0.73
N ARG A 103 -0.29 13.07 1.30
CA ARG A 103 -1.40 12.11 1.31
C ARG A 103 -1.89 11.78 -0.10
N LYS A 104 -2.07 12.79 -0.95
CA LYS A 104 -2.48 12.58 -2.35
C LYS A 104 -1.45 11.73 -3.10
N GLU A 105 -0.17 12.05 -2.96
CA GLU A 105 0.92 11.30 -3.62
C GLU A 105 0.97 9.83 -3.16
N LYS A 106 0.84 9.58 -1.85
CA LYS A 106 0.74 8.22 -1.31
C LYS A 106 -0.49 7.50 -1.88
N LYS A 107 -1.64 8.17 -1.91
CA LYS A 107 -2.90 7.55 -2.35
C LYS A 107 -2.85 7.11 -3.81
N VAL A 108 -2.18 7.89 -4.67
CA VAL A 108 -1.94 7.51 -6.07
C VAL A 108 -1.17 6.19 -6.16
N LEU A 109 -0.10 6.03 -5.37
CA LEU A 109 0.68 4.78 -5.37
C LEU A 109 -0.10 3.59 -4.80
N GLU A 110 -0.93 3.81 -3.79
CA GLU A 110 -1.82 2.76 -3.26
C GLU A 110 -2.83 2.30 -4.30
N LEU A 111 -3.47 3.23 -5.02
CA LEU A 111 -4.38 2.91 -6.11
C LEU A 111 -3.69 2.14 -7.24
N LEU A 112 -2.45 2.53 -7.60
CA LEU A 112 -1.65 1.79 -8.57
C LEU A 112 -1.36 0.36 -8.09
N LYS A 113 -1.02 0.18 -6.81
CA LYS A 113 -0.81 -1.15 -6.21
C LYS A 113 -2.07 -2.01 -6.27
N GLU A 114 -3.22 -1.44 -5.90
CA GLU A 114 -4.51 -2.13 -5.96
C GLU A 114 -4.88 -2.56 -7.39
N ASN A 115 -4.68 -1.68 -8.37
CA ASN A 115 -4.96 -1.99 -9.77
C ASN A 115 -4.05 -3.11 -10.29
N ARG A 116 -2.75 -3.05 -10.01
CA ARG A 116 -1.81 -4.13 -10.35
C ARG A 116 -2.13 -5.45 -9.65
N PHE A 117 -2.61 -5.38 -8.41
CA PHE A 117 -3.04 -6.57 -7.69
C PHE A 117 -4.30 -7.19 -8.32
N LYS A 118 -5.26 -6.37 -8.75
CA LYS A 118 -6.45 -6.83 -9.48
C LYS A 118 -6.07 -7.51 -10.80
N GLU A 119 -5.14 -6.92 -11.56
CA GLU A 119 -4.59 -7.54 -12.79
C GLU A 119 -3.95 -8.90 -12.50
N TYR A 120 -3.09 -8.95 -11.49
CA TYR A 120 -2.44 -10.19 -11.07
C TYR A 120 -3.48 -11.27 -10.71
N MET A 121 -4.47 -10.94 -9.88
CA MET A 121 -5.52 -11.88 -9.48
C MET A 121 -6.37 -12.37 -10.65
N ARG A 122 -6.65 -11.51 -11.64
CA ARG A 122 -7.34 -11.91 -12.87
C ARG A 122 -6.51 -12.91 -13.67
N SER A 123 -5.22 -12.63 -13.87
CA SER A 123 -4.31 -13.53 -14.60
C SER A 123 -4.13 -14.87 -13.89
N TYR A 124 -4.03 -14.83 -12.55
CA TYR A 124 -3.89 -15.99 -11.69
C TYR A 124 -5.13 -16.90 -11.78
N ARG A 125 -6.33 -16.35 -11.62
CA ARG A 125 -7.58 -17.12 -11.76
C ARG A 125 -7.75 -17.72 -13.16
N LYS A 126 -7.31 -17.00 -14.20
CA LYS A 126 -7.33 -17.52 -15.57
C LYS A 126 -6.39 -18.73 -15.72
N ALA A 127 -5.18 -18.65 -15.16
CA ALA A 127 -4.24 -19.76 -15.18
C ALA A 127 -4.74 -20.97 -14.37
N GLU A 128 -5.31 -20.75 -13.18
CA GLU A 128 -5.92 -21.82 -12.37
C GLU A 128 -7.08 -22.49 -13.12
N LYS A 129 -7.93 -21.71 -13.78
CA LYS A 129 -9.04 -22.25 -14.58
C LYS A 129 -8.53 -23.15 -15.71
N ILE A 130 -7.53 -22.70 -16.46
CA ILE A 130 -6.92 -23.49 -17.55
C ILE A 130 -6.32 -24.78 -16.99
N GLN A 131 -5.57 -24.70 -15.89
CA GLN A 131 -4.97 -25.88 -15.27
C GLN A 131 -6.03 -26.89 -14.77
N ALA A 132 -7.14 -26.40 -14.21
CA ALA A 132 -8.25 -27.24 -13.77
C ALA A 132 -8.98 -27.90 -14.97
N GLU A 133 -9.17 -27.17 -16.06
CA GLU A 133 -9.74 -27.69 -17.30
C GLU A 133 -8.83 -28.77 -17.92
N GLU A 134 -7.52 -28.53 -17.98
CA GLU A 134 -6.53 -29.51 -18.46
C GLU A 134 -6.54 -30.79 -17.63
N GLN A 135 -6.58 -30.68 -16.30
CA GLN A 135 -6.66 -31.83 -15.40
C GLN A 135 -7.97 -32.59 -15.58
N PHE A 136 -9.09 -31.87 -15.65
CA PHE A 136 -10.40 -32.47 -15.87
C PHE A 136 -10.47 -33.23 -17.20
N LEU A 137 -9.97 -32.61 -18.29
CA LEU A 137 -9.91 -33.25 -19.61
C LEU A 137 -9.00 -34.48 -19.57
N ALA A 138 -7.82 -34.40 -18.95
CA ALA A 138 -6.92 -35.54 -18.82
C ALA A 138 -7.59 -36.73 -18.09
N ASP A 139 -8.31 -36.46 -17.01
CA ASP A 139 -9.06 -37.48 -16.26
C ASP A 139 -10.22 -38.06 -17.09
N LEU A 140 -10.93 -37.23 -17.86
CA LEU A 140 -12.02 -37.65 -18.72
C LEU A 140 -11.51 -38.50 -19.89
N TYR A 141 -10.41 -38.10 -20.52
CA TYR A 141 -9.72 -38.91 -21.54
C TYR A 141 -9.21 -40.23 -20.98
N ARG A 142 -8.72 -40.24 -19.73
CA ARG A 142 -8.33 -41.48 -19.06
C ARG A 142 -9.52 -42.42 -18.86
N LYS A 143 -10.63 -41.93 -18.31
CA LYS A 143 -11.85 -42.73 -18.06
C LYS A 143 -12.45 -43.26 -19.36
N THR A 144 -12.63 -42.41 -20.36
CA THR A 144 -13.15 -42.83 -21.68
C THR A 144 -12.24 -43.88 -22.34
N ARG A 145 -10.92 -43.76 -22.18
CA ARG A 145 -9.96 -44.77 -22.65
C ARG A 145 -10.07 -46.10 -21.89
N GLU A 146 -10.30 -46.05 -20.57
CA GLU A 146 -10.55 -47.23 -19.73
C GLU A 146 -11.88 -47.91 -20.11
N GLU A 147 -12.93 -47.14 -20.43
CA GLU A 147 -14.23 -47.66 -20.88
C GLU A 147 -14.19 -48.28 -22.29
N THR A 148 -13.46 -47.65 -23.22
CA THR A 148 -13.39 -48.11 -24.63
C THR A 148 -12.47 -49.31 -24.84
N TYR A 149 -11.36 -49.39 -24.09
CA TYR A 149 -10.34 -50.43 -24.29
C TYR A 149 -10.20 -51.42 -23.12
N GLY A 150 -10.85 -51.17 -21.97
CA GLY A 150 -10.68 -51.99 -20.76
C GLY A 150 -9.21 -52.04 -20.28
N ASP A 151 -8.85 -53.12 -19.59
CA ASP A 151 -7.47 -53.38 -19.13
C ASP A 151 -6.57 -53.99 -20.24
N ASP A 152 -7.12 -54.17 -21.44
CA ASP A 152 -6.46 -54.84 -22.56
C ASP A 152 -5.54 -53.86 -23.31
N ARG A 153 -4.27 -53.83 -22.90
CA ARG A 153 -3.23 -52.91 -23.41
C ARG A 153 -2.92 -53.12 -24.91
N SER A 154 -3.34 -54.24 -25.49
CA SER A 154 -3.07 -54.63 -26.87
C SER A 154 -3.91 -53.86 -27.91
N LYS A 155 -5.09 -53.36 -27.51
CA LYS A 155 -5.99 -52.57 -28.38
C LYS A 155 -5.73 -51.07 -28.33
N ARG A 156 -4.80 -50.63 -27.48
CA ARG A 156 -4.44 -49.21 -27.39
C ARG A 156 -3.69 -48.83 -28.66
N ASP A 157 -4.15 -47.78 -29.34
CA ASP A 157 -3.40 -47.22 -30.45
C ASP A 157 -1.93 -47.01 -30.03
N PRO A 158 -0.96 -47.54 -30.80
CA PRO A 158 0.45 -47.36 -30.48
C PRO A 158 0.72 -45.85 -30.39
N LYS A 159 1.53 -45.44 -29.41
CA LYS A 159 2.02 -44.05 -29.36
C LYS A 159 2.90 -43.83 -30.59
N VAL A 160 2.30 -43.44 -31.71
CA VAL A 160 3.03 -43.05 -32.90
C VAL A 160 3.68 -41.71 -32.57
N PHE A 161 5.00 -41.74 -32.37
CA PHE A 161 5.80 -40.55 -32.21
C PHE A 161 5.91 -39.92 -33.62
N THR A 162 4.90 -39.16 -34.02
CA THR A 162 4.98 -38.41 -35.27
C THR A 162 5.90 -37.23 -35.05
N TYR A 163 7.11 -37.30 -35.61
CA TYR A 163 7.93 -36.11 -35.78
C TYR A 163 7.20 -35.18 -36.74
N ASP A 164 6.89 -33.98 -36.27
CA ASP A 164 6.32 -32.90 -37.06
C ASP A 164 7.36 -32.47 -38.11
N THR A 165 7.40 -33.20 -39.22
CA THR A 165 8.21 -32.86 -40.39
C THR A 165 7.40 -31.83 -41.15
N GLY A 166 7.52 -30.58 -40.72
CA GLY A 166 6.78 -29.45 -41.29
C GLY A 166 6.76 -29.50 -42.82
N GLY A 167 5.58 -29.72 -43.39
CA GLY A 167 5.24 -29.40 -44.78
C GLY A 167 6.14 -29.95 -45.88
N VAL A 168 6.77 -31.12 -45.74
CA VAL A 168 7.44 -31.76 -46.90
C VAL A 168 6.48 -32.77 -47.53
N GLU A 169 5.96 -32.42 -48.70
CA GLU A 169 5.17 -33.30 -49.55
C GLU A 169 5.98 -34.57 -49.86
N ARG A 170 5.47 -35.72 -49.43
CA ARG A 170 6.07 -37.02 -49.74
C ARG A 170 5.74 -37.39 -51.19
N THR A 171 6.57 -36.94 -52.13
CA THR A 171 6.65 -37.58 -53.43
C THR A 171 7.35 -38.92 -53.26
N GLY A 172 6.73 -39.98 -53.78
CA GLY A 172 7.22 -41.36 -53.66
C GLY A 172 8.67 -41.52 -54.08
N THR A 173 9.30 -42.52 -53.48
CA THR A 173 10.73 -42.90 -53.54
C THR A 173 11.66 -41.95 -52.79
N GLU A 174 11.83 -42.18 -51.48
CA GLU A 174 13.15 -42.40 -50.84
C GLU A 174 13.05 -42.39 -49.31
N ASP A 175 13.55 -43.47 -48.71
CA ASP A 175 13.75 -43.70 -47.27
C ASP A 175 14.81 -42.75 -46.67
N ALA A 176 14.52 -41.45 -46.63
CA ALA A 176 15.45 -40.45 -46.09
C ALA A 176 15.72 -40.65 -44.58
N GLY A 177 14.75 -41.19 -43.82
CA GLY A 177 14.88 -41.42 -42.38
C GLY A 177 15.78 -42.61 -41.99
N LEU A 178 15.84 -43.66 -42.82
CA LEU A 178 16.73 -44.82 -42.60
C LEU A 178 18.18 -44.49 -42.98
N SER A 179 18.38 -43.57 -43.93
CA SER A 179 19.71 -43.11 -44.37
C SER A 179 20.48 -42.39 -43.27
N GLU A 180 19.81 -41.52 -42.51
CA GLU A 180 20.44 -40.74 -41.42
C GLU A 180 20.81 -41.63 -40.22
N LEU A 181 19.92 -42.56 -39.84
CA LEU A 181 20.19 -43.52 -38.76
C LEU A 181 21.30 -44.50 -39.12
N ARG A 182 21.37 -44.94 -40.39
CA ARG A 182 22.47 -45.77 -40.89
C ARG A 182 23.81 -45.04 -40.90
N LYS A 183 23.83 -43.76 -41.29
CA LYS A 183 25.04 -42.90 -41.23
C LYS A 183 25.53 -42.66 -39.80
N LEU A 184 24.60 -42.54 -38.83
CA LEU A 184 24.94 -42.44 -37.41
C LEU A 184 25.49 -43.76 -36.85
N TYR A 185 24.90 -44.88 -37.24
CA TYR A 185 25.35 -46.22 -36.82
C TYR A 185 26.74 -46.56 -37.38
N GLU A 186 27.01 -46.26 -38.65
CA GLU A 186 28.35 -46.48 -39.24
C GLU A 186 29.42 -45.54 -38.66
N ARG A 187 29.04 -44.33 -38.22
CA ARG A 187 29.99 -43.39 -37.60
C ARG A 187 30.44 -43.82 -36.18
N TYR A 188 29.62 -44.61 -35.47
CA TYR A 188 29.92 -45.08 -34.12
C TYR A 188 30.37 -46.55 -34.05
N LYS A 189 30.38 -47.25 -35.18
CA LYS A 189 30.94 -48.59 -35.30
C LYS A 189 32.47 -48.51 -35.44
N LYS A 190 33.16 -48.38 -34.31
CA LYS A 190 34.58 -48.77 -34.19
C LYS A 190 34.71 -50.29 -34.29
#